data_AF-A0A952WD20-F1
#
_entry.id   AF-A0A952WD20-F1
#
_cell.length_a   1.000
_cell.length_b   1.000
_cell.length_c   1.000
_cell.angle_alpha   90.00
_cell.angle_beta   90.00
_cell.angle_gamma   90.00
#
_symmetry.space_group_name_H-M   'P 1'
#
loop_
_entity.id
_entity.type
_entity.pdbx_description
1 polymer ?
#
loop_
_entity_poly.entity_id
_entity_poly.type
_entity_poly.pdbx_seq_one_letter_code
_entity_poly.pdbx_strand_id
1 'polypeptide(L)'
;MSREGLPEDIFFGPLKSLDDGNGTLLYMLGVRVVPGEGQELLPFKQVNGRWQPMPKWFWIGQNLEPLTSGDLGRGTRIYAQMHSYILEWQGSFYNTVGIQTAGGSTLAHLIFFNPGNRPRLYMFGGGWNIGGVIGSFVEYDGFTWQFPGGTPQAAGVHRNCSTVFDWGQGPRLVASGQFQMSSGGTYASLGVFDGTTWTTVGRPIPISPQTTLNGPVCVFNDGRGPAVFMTGSFPDINGIPTKNIARWDGHGWEAVPGGLNYGISHAQENSMVVMNTRRGPTMIVVGRGIGGAAGGYSPRAVQYIGCPNCYADCDLNPGSPKLTANDFLCFLSKFTRKDPYANCDLNASFDAADFQCFLNKFAAGCS
;
A
#
# COMPACT_ATOMS: atom_id res chain seq x y z
N MET A 1 21.68 5.34 -1.64
CA MET A 1 21.95 5.16 -0.20
C MET A 1 23.25 4.37 -0.06
N SER A 2 24.13 4.71 0.88
CA SER A 2 25.38 3.97 1.09
C SER A 2 25.09 2.58 1.66
N ARG A 3 25.97 1.61 1.37
CA ARG A 3 25.97 0.27 1.97
C ARG A 3 26.84 0.20 3.24
N GLU A 4 27.31 1.34 3.74
CA GLU A 4 28.19 1.38 4.91
C GLU A 4 27.51 0.77 6.14
N GLY A 5 28.19 -0.21 6.74
CA GLY A 5 27.70 -0.94 7.93
C GLY A 5 26.94 -2.24 7.61
N LEU A 6 26.75 -2.59 6.34
CA LEU A 6 26.13 -3.86 5.95
C LEU A 6 27.20 -4.93 5.63
N PRO A 7 27.05 -6.16 6.15
CA PRO A 7 27.88 -7.30 5.75
C PRO A 7 27.65 -7.71 4.29
N GLU A 8 28.68 -8.28 3.65
CA GLU A 8 28.61 -8.70 2.24
C GLU A 8 27.92 -10.05 2.02
N ASP A 9 27.81 -10.88 3.06
CA ASP A 9 27.24 -12.23 3.07
C ASP A 9 25.71 -12.25 3.35
N ILE A 10 25.06 -11.09 3.34
CA ILE A 10 23.65 -10.92 3.70
C ILE A 10 22.82 -10.44 2.52
N PHE A 11 21.69 -11.11 2.28
CA PHE A 11 20.66 -10.68 1.35
C PHE A 11 19.68 -9.74 2.04
N PHE A 12 19.46 -8.55 1.48
CA PHE A 12 18.59 -7.55 2.11
C PHE A 12 17.22 -7.49 1.44
N GLY A 13 16.19 -7.51 2.27
CA GLY A 13 14.79 -7.30 1.91
C GLY A 13 14.42 -5.81 1.73
N PRO A 14 13.12 -5.52 1.57
CA PRO A 14 12.65 -4.17 1.30
C PRO A 14 12.93 -3.21 2.48
N LEU A 15 13.21 -1.96 2.12
CA LEU A 15 13.36 -0.86 3.05
C LEU A 15 11.99 -0.46 3.61
N LYS A 16 11.91 -0.23 4.92
CA LYS A 16 10.72 0.31 5.59
C LYS A 16 11.07 1.55 6.39
N SER A 17 10.15 2.51 6.41
CA SER A 17 10.18 3.63 7.35
C SER A 17 9.32 3.24 8.55
N LEU A 18 9.92 3.18 9.74
CA LEU A 18 9.24 2.80 10.99
C LEU A 18 9.66 3.77 12.10
N ASP A 19 8.82 3.91 13.12
CA ASP A 19 9.14 4.64 14.34
C ASP A 19 9.26 3.63 15.50
N ASP A 20 10.43 3.56 16.15
CA ASP A 20 10.67 2.67 17.28
C ASP A 20 10.42 3.32 18.66
N GLY A 21 9.81 4.51 18.67
CA GLY A 21 9.60 5.34 19.85
C GLY A 21 10.67 6.41 20.06
N ASN A 22 11.73 6.41 19.25
CA ASN A 22 12.76 7.46 19.25
C ASN A 22 12.75 8.29 17.96
N GLY A 23 11.64 8.26 17.23
CA GLY A 23 11.48 8.91 15.93
C GLY A 23 11.61 7.95 14.76
N THR A 24 11.20 8.44 13.60
CA THR A 24 11.16 7.64 12.37
C THR A 24 12.56 7.42 11.80
N LEU A 25 12.93 6.15 11.64
CA LEU A 25 14.17 5.73 10.98
C LEU A 25 13.86 4.78 9.81
N LEU A 26 14.90 4.48 9.04
CA LEU A 26 14.85 3.45 8.01
C LEU A 26 15.27 2.10 8.60
N TYR A 27 14.50 1.07 8.30
CA TYR A 27 14.72 -0.30 8.72
C TYR A 27 14.78 -1.21 7.51
N MET A 28 15.58 -2.26 7.60
CA MET A 28 15.59 -3.32 6.61
C MET A 28 15.83 -4.67 7.28
N LEU A 29 15.36 -5.73 6.65
CA LEU A 29 15.61 -7.09 7.10
C LEU A 29 16.71 -7.72 6.23
N GLY A 30 17.80 -8.15 6.84
CA GLY A 30 18.82 -8.98 6.23
C GLY A 30 18.53 -10.46 6.42
N VAL A 31 18.92 -11.28 5.46
CA VAL A 31 18.88 -12.74 5.50
C VAL A 31 20.29 -13.26 5.27
N ARG A 32 20.82 -14.00 6.24
CA ARG A 32 22.06 -14.76 6.11
C ARG A 32 21.72 -16.24 5.96
N VAL A 33 22.36 -16.92 5.01
CA VAL A 33 22.23 -18.38 4.89
C VAL A 33 23.37 -19.01 5.69
N VAL A 34 23.03 -19.85 6.67
CA VAL A 34 23.99 -20.55 7.51
C VAL A 34 24.02 -22.03 7.09
N PRO A 35 25.14 -22.53 6.54
CA PRO A 35 25.25 -23.92 6.10
C PRO A 35 24.95 -24.92 7.23
N GLY A 36 24.01 -25.83 7.00
CA GLY A 36 23.61 -26.85 7.98
C GLY A 36 22.66 -26.35 9.08
N GLU A 37 22.47 -25.04 9.24
CA GLU A 37 21.65 -24.44 10.30
C GLU A 37 20.44 -23.64 9.77
N GLY A 38 20.38 -23.36 8.47
CA GLY A 38 19.22 -22.75 7.81
C GLY A 38 19.42 -21.28 7.44
N GLN A 39 18.43 -20.44 7.74
CA GLN A 39 18.49 -19.00 7.50
C GLN A 39 18.50 -18.24 8.82
N GLU A 40 19.10 -17.06 8.82
CA GLU A 40 19.11 -16.16 9.96
C GLU A 40 18.63 -14.80 9.51
N LEU A 41 17.68 -14.24 10.25
CA LEU A 41 17.09 -12.95 9.96
C LEU A 41 17.67 -11.88 10.87
N LEU A 42 18.25 -10.86 10.24
CA LEU A 42 19.05 -9.82 10.86
C LEU A 42 18.42 -8.47 10.56
N PRO A 43 17.62 -7.90 11.49
CA PRO A 43 17.08 -6.56 11.31
C PRO A 43 18.17 -5.50 11.47
N PHE A 44 18.17 -4.52 10.58
CA PHE A 44 19.05 -3.36 10.61
C PHE A 44 18.23 -2.09 10.67
N LYS A 45 18.79 -1.07 11.32
CA LYS A 45 18.27 0.30 11.28
C LYS A 45 19.34 1.28 10.84
N GLN A 46 18.95 2.33 10.13
CA GLN A 46 19.87 3.36 9.71
C GLN A 46 19.92 4.49 10.74
N VAL A 47 21.09 4.74 11.30
CA VAL A 47 21.35 5.83 12.26
C VAL A 47 22.48 6.68 11.72
N ASN A 48 22.25 7.98 11.58
CA ASN A 48 23.23 8.94 11.04
C ASN A 48 23.83 8.49 9.69
N GLY A 49 22.98 7.94 8.80
CA GLY A 49 23.39 7.47 7.47
C GLY A 49 24.09 6.10 7.45
N ARG A 50 24.38 5.48 8.60
CA ARG A 50 25.02 4.16 8.69
C ARG A 50 24.05 3.09 9.16
N TRP A 51 24.16 1.91 8.56
CA TRP A 51 23.38 0.75 8.99
C TRP A 51 23.96 0.14 10.25
N GLN A 52 23.08 -0.14 11.22
CA GLN A 52 23.42 -0.77 12.49
C GLN A 52 22.54 -2.00 12.71
N PRO A 53 23.11 -3.15 13.09
CA PRO A 53 22.34 -4.34 13.42
C PRO A 53 21.53 -4.11 14.71
N MET A 54 20.31 -4.65 14.77
CA MET A 54 19.49 -4.62 15.97
C MET A 54 19.78 -5.84 16.88
N PRO A 55 19.77 -5.68 18.23
CA PRO A 55 20.07 -6.78 19.15
C PRO A 55 19.06 -7.94 19.11
N LYS A 56 19.54 -9.14 19.46
CA LYS A 56 18.81 -10.41 19.69
C LYS A 56 18.06 -10.99 18.49
N TRP A 57 18.40 -12.25 18.24
CA TRP A 57 18.35 -12.92 16.96
C TRP A 57 17.13 -13.83 16.85
N PHE A 58 16.75 -14.16 15.62
CA PHE A 58 15.85 -15.26 15.33
C PHE A 58 16.56 -16.28 14.44
N TRP A 59 16.87 -17.45 15.00
CA TRP A 59 17.24 -18.63 14.23
C TRP A 59 15.98 -19.22 13.62
N ILE A 60 15.79 -19.08 12.30
CA ILE A 60 14.55 -19.55 11.67
C ILE A 60 14.76 -20.13 10.27
N GLY A 61 13.98 -21.17 9.96
CA GLY A 61 13.97 -21.76 8.64
C GLY A 61 13.24 -20.95 7.54
N GLN A 62 12.48 -19.87 7.84
CA GLN A 62 11.64 -19.13 6.87
C GLN A 62 11.13 -17.73 7.35
N ASN A 63 10.93 -16.79 6.41
CA ASN A 63 10.18 -15.50 6.33
C ASN A 63 9.69 -14.76 7.61
N LEU A 64 10.30 -13.59 7.93
CA LEU A 64 9.75 -12.50 8.77
C LEU A 64 9.16 -11.42 7.86
N GLU A 65 7.85 -11.42 7.64
CA GLU A 65 7.10 -10.30 7.08
C GLU A 65 5.64 -10.42 7.56
N PRO A 66 4.88 -9.32 7.77
CA PRO A 66 5.24 -7.91 7.61
C PRO A 66 5.78 -7.27 8.91
N LEU A 67 6.50 -6.15 8.77
CA LEU A 67 6.88 -5.21 9.83
C LEU A 67 6.03 -3.93 9.76
N THR A 68 5.57 -3.44 10.91
CA THR A 68 4.86 -2.15 11.09
C THR A 68 5.24 -1.50 12.42
N SER A 69 4.89 -0.23 12.64
CA SER A 69 5.10 0.45 13.93
C SER A 69 3.90 1.31 14.32
N GLY A 70 3.63 1.42 15.61
CA GLY A 70 2.55 2.24 16.13
C GLY A 70 2.50 2.26 17.66
N ASP A 71 1.68 3.15 18.20
CA ASP A 71 1.50 3.33 19.64
C ASP A 71 0.13 2.81 20.08
N LEU A 72 0.10 1.76 20.92
CA LEU A 72 -1.12 1.21 21.53
C LEU A 72 -1.49 1.89 22.86
N GLY A 73 -0.99 3.09 23.11
CA GLY A 73 -1.15 3.84 24.37
C GLY A 73 -0.05 3.54 25.40
N ARG A 74 1.09 3.00 24.97
CA ARG A 74 2.25 2.68 25.81
C ARG A 74 3.59 3.08 25.17
N GLY A 75 3.52 4.02 24.23
CA GLY A 75 4.63 4.47 23.40
C GLY A 75 4.73 3.64 22.12
N THR A 76 5.29 4.25 21.09
CA THR A 76 5.48 3.61 19.78
C THR A 76 6.39 2.39 19.89
N ARG A 77 5.99 1.30 19.23
CA ARG A 77 6.73 0.03 19.15
C ARG A 77 6.70 -0.51 17.73
N ILE A 78 7.67 -1.39 17.41
CA ILE A 78 7.71 -2.15 16.16
C ILE A 78 7.04 -3.50 16.38
N TYR A 79 6.20 -3.89 15.44
CA TYR A 79 5.51 -5.17 15.40
C TYR A 79 5.91 -5.93 14.14
N ALA A 80 6.11 -7.23 14.27
CA ALA A 80 6.47 -8.13 13.18
C ALA A 80 5.60 -9.39 13.23
N GLN A 81 5.36 -10.02 12.09
CA GLN A 81 4.86 -11.39 12.07
C GLN A 81 5.99 -12.38 11.80
N MET A 82 5.98 -13.48 12.55
CA MET A 82 6.80 -14.65 12.32
C MET A 82 5.93 -15.91 12.40
N HIS A 83 5.71 -16.59 11.26
CA HIS A 83 4.80 -17.73 11.17
C HIS A 83 3.41 -17.42 11.76
N SER A 84 3.02 -18.17 12.79
CA SER A 84 1.76 -18.05 13.52
C SER A 84 1.83 -17.04 14.65
N TYR A 85 2.95 -16.34 14.87
CA TYR A 85 3.15 -15.43 16.00
C TYR A 85 3.31 -13.99 15.53
N ILE A 86 2.79 -13.08 16.35
CA ILE A 86 3.11 -11.67 16.29
C ILE A 86 4.16 -11.36 17.35
N LEU A 87 5.13 -10.55 16.97
CA LEU A 87 6.28 -10.18 17.77
C LEU A 87 6.26 -8.67 17.96
N GLU A 88 6.55 -8.22 19.18
CA GLU A 88 6.72 -6.82 19.52
C GLU A 88 8.15 -6.57 19.99
N TRP A 89 8.81 -5.59 19.36
CA TRP A 89 10.14 -5.15 19.72
C TRP A 89 10.14 -4.32 21.01
N GLN A 90 10.92 -4.75 22.01
CA GLN A 90 11.07 -4.12 23.32
C GLN A 90 12.32 -3.22 23.42
N GLY A 91 12.97 -2.87 22.31
CA GLY A 91 14.22 -2.10 22.31
C GLY A 91 15.51 -2.94 22.46
N SER A 92 15.41 -4.16 22.98
CA SER A 92 16.56 -5.09 23.09
C SER A 92 16.22 -6.57 22.91
N PHE A 93 14.93 -6.91 22.83
CA PHE A 93 14.41 -8.26 22.58
C PHE A 93 13.01 -8.16 21.97
N TYR A 94 12.50 -9.27 21.44
CA TYR A 94 11.11 -9.35 21.00
C TYR A 94 10.29 -10.18 21.98
N ASN A 95 9.07 -9.72 22.25
CA ASN A 95 8.05 -10.50 22.96
C ASN A 95 7.04 -11.04 21.96
N THR A 96 6.59 -12.29 22.17
CA THR A 96 5.40 -12.79 21.48
C THR A 96 4.17 -12.09 22.05
N VAL A 97 3.33 -11.57 21.15
CA VAL A 97 2.06 -10.94 21.49
C VAL A 97 0.95 -11.79 20.90
N GLY A 98 0.69 -12.95 21.52
CA GLY A 98 -0.55 -13.70 21.34
C GLY A 98 -0.64 -14.72 20.19
N ILE A 99 -1.85 -14.77 19.61
CA ILE A 99 -2.63 -15.89 19.06
C ILE A 99 -1.93 -16.87 18.08
N GLN A 100 -2.33 -18.15 18.08
CA GLN A 100 -1.93 -19.14 17.07
C GLN A 100 -2.87 -19.18 15.84
N THR A 101 -2.32 -19.47 14.66
CA THR A 101 -3.12 -19.83 13.48
C THR A 101 -3.69 -21.25 13.64
N ALA A 102 -4.97 -21.43 13.35
CA ALA A 102 -5.55 -22.75 13.07
C ALA A 102 -5.10 -23.21 11.67
N GLY A 103 -3.85 -23.69 11.59
CA GLY A 103 -3.31 -24.34 10.40
C GLY A 103 -2.72 -23.38 9.36
N GLY A 104 -1.43 -23.58 9.06
CA GLY A 104 -0.76 -23.05 7.87
C GLY A 104 -0.01 -21.72 8.04
N SER A 105 1.13 -21.64 7.36
CA SER A 105 2.04 -20.49 7.25
C SER A 105 1.49 -19.43 6.30
N THR A 106 0.44 -18.72 6.70
CA THR A 106 -0.10 -17.60 5.91
C THR A 106 0.41 -16.28 6.47
N LEU A 107 1.14 -15.54 5.63
CA LEU A 107 1.57 -14.18 5.91
C LEU A 107 0.33 -13.28 6.00
N ALA A 108 0.21 -12.59 7.11
CA ALA A 108 -0.82 -11.63 7.46
C ALA A 108 -0.43 -10.23 6.97
N HIS A 109 -1.37 -9.29 7.05
CA HIS A 109 -1.11 -7.87 6.89
C HIS A 109 -1.41 -7.14 8.21
N LEU A 110 -0.40 -6.47 8.76
CA LEU A 110 -0.50 -5.70 10.01
C LEU A 110 -0.72 -4.22 9.71
N ILE A 111 -1.72 -3.61 10.34
CA ILE A 111 -1.99 -2.17 10.20
C ILE A 111 -2.51 -1.58 11.52
N PHE A 112 -2.04 -0.36 11.81
CA PHE A 112 -2.56 0.42 12.91
C PHE A 112 -3.75 1.24 12.45
N PHE A 113 -4.83 1.20 13.23
CA PHE A 113 -5.99 2.05 13.02
C PHE A 113 -6.55 2.51 14.37
N ASN A 114 -6.92 3.78 14.45
CA ASN A 114 -7.56 4.36 15.62
C ASN A 114 -9.01 4.75 15.28
N PRO A 115 -10.01 3.98 15.74
CA PRO A 115 -11.42 4.29 15.50
C PRO A 115 -11.98 5.43 16.38
N GLY A 116 -11.13 6.20 17.06
CA GLY A 116 -11.52 7.42 17.79
C GLY A 116 -11.37 7.32 19.31
N ASN A 117 -11.28 6.11 19.88
CA ASN A 117 -11.04 5.93 21.32
C ASN A 117 -9.57 5.76 21.63
N ARG A 118 -8.94 4.74 21.04
CA ARG A 118 -7.52 4.38 21.21
C ARG A 118 -7.03 3.64 19.96
N PRO A 119 -5.76 3.81 19.58
CA PRO A 119 -5.18 3.00 18.52
C PRO A 119 -5.25 1.50 18.83
N ARG A 120 -5.40 0.72 17.77
CA ARG A 120 -5.44 -0.75 17.78
C ARG A 120 -4.54 -1.27 16.67
N LEU A 121 -3.98 -2.45 16.89
CA LEU A 121 -3.29 -3.19 15.86
C LEU A 121 -4.27 -4.18 15.24
N TYR A 122 -4.54 -4.01 13.95
CA TYR A 122 -5.38 -4.90 13.18
C TYR A 122 -4.54 -5.83 12.33
N MET A 123 -5.04 -7.03 12.11
CA MET A 123 -4.40 -8.03 11.28
C MET A 123 -5.40 -8.65 10.30
N PHE A 124 -4.99 -8.76 9.04
CA PHE A 124 -5.76 -9.39 7.96
C PHE A 124 -5.09 -10.65 7.44
N GLY A 125 -5.91 -11.58 6.95
CA GLY A 125 -5.48 -12.81 6.27
C GLY A 125 -5.06 -13.90 7.25
N GLY A 126 -5.11 -15.16 6.83
CA GLY A 126 -4.87 -16.32 7.69
C GLY A 126 -6.10 -16.81 8.46
N GLY A 127 -6.03 -18.02 9.04
CA GLY A 127 -7.10 -18.62 9.84
C GLY A 127 -6.75 -18.55 11.33
N TRP A 128 -7.10 -17.47 12.01
CA TRP A 128 -6.72 -17.18 13.39
C TRP A 128 -7.69 -17.80 14.39
N ASN A 129 -7.19 -18.59 15.36
CA ASN A 129 -8.04 -19.23 16.36
C ASN A 129 -7.99 -18.51 17.71
N ILE A 130 -9.07 -17.77 18.04
CA ILE A 130 -9.25 -17.14 19.35
C ILE A 130 -10.36 -17.91 20.08
N GLY A 131 -10.00 -18.63 21.13
CA GLY A 131 -10.99 -19.32 21.97
C GLY A 131 -11.85 -20.35 21.23
N GLY A 132 -11.30 -21.02 20.21
CA GLY A 132 -12.00 -22.03 19.41
C GLY A 132 -12.69 -21.49 18.16
N VAL A 133 -12.71 -20.17 17.97
CA VAL A 133 -13.31 -19.51 16.80
C VAL A 133 -12.22 -19.12 15.81
N ILE A 134 -12.40 -19.50 14.53
CA ILE A 134 -11.46 -19.21 13.45
C ILE A 134 -11.93 -17.98 12.66
N GLY A 135 -11.06 -17.02 12.37
CA GLY A 135 -11.37 -15.90 11.47
C GLY A 135 -10.14 -15.30 10.81
N SER A 136 -10.37 -14.38 9.86
CA SER A 136 -9.33 -13.78 9.00
C SER A 136 -9.10 -12.29 9.23
N PHE A 137 -9.73 -11.73 10.25
CA PHE A 137 -9.57 -10.36 10.69
C PHE A 137 -9.67 -10.30 12.21
N VAL A 138 -8.60 -9.86 12.86
CA VAL A 138 -8.48 -9.81 14.32
C VAL A 138 -7.87 -8.48 14.75
N GLU A 139 -8.20 -8.04 15.95
CA GLU A 139 -7.67 -6.82 16.55
C GLU A 139 -6.95 -7.10 17.87
N TYR A 140 -5.90 -6.34 18.13
CA TYR A 140 -5.14 -6.34 19.37
C TYR A 140 -5.23 -4.97 20.03
N ASP A 141 -5.72 -4.94 21.27
CA ASP A 141 -5.96 -3.71 22.02
C ASP A 141 -4.78 -3.22 22.86
N GLY A 142 -3.66 -3.95 22.81
CA GLY A 142 -2.49 -3.75 23.66
C GLY A 142 -2.38 -4.75 24.80
N PHE A 143 -3.43 -5.55 25.05
CA PHE A 143 -3.48 -6.58 26.09
C PHE A 143 -3.95 -7.93 25.55
N THR A 144 -5.03 -7.96 24.78
CA THR A 144 -5.68 -9.18 24.29
C THR A 144 -6.03 -9.10 22.81
N TRP A 145 -6.01 -10.26 22.15
CA TRP A 145 -6.56 -10.41 20.80
C TRP A 145 -8.05 -10.72 20.88
N GLN A 146 -8.81 -10.10 20.01
CA GLN A 146 -10.23 -10.38 19.86
C GLN A 146 -10.67 -10.25 18.40
N PHE A 147 -11.85 -10.79 18.10
CA PHE A 147 -12.52 -10.48 16.85
C PHE A 147 -13.16 -9.10 16.98
N PRO A 148 -12.82 -8.14 16.11
CA PRO A 148 -13.57 -6.91 16.03
C PRO A 148 -15.02 -7.23 15.65
N GLY A 149 -15.98 -6.52 16.25
CA GLY A 149 -17.40 -6.72 15.96
C GLY A 149 -17.77 -6.46 14.49
N GLY A 150 -19.02 -6.81 14.13
CA GLY A 150 -19.67 -6.37 12.90
C GLY A 150 -19.73 -7.38 11.75
N THR A 151 -20.68 -7.17 10.85
CA THR A 151 -20.78 -7.81 9.53
C THR A 151 -20.67 -6.75 8.44
N PRO A 152 -20.14 -7.04 7.24
CA PRO A 152 -19.60 -8.32 6.76
C PRO A 152 -18.32 -8.77 7.47
N GLN A 153 -18.10 -10.09 7.52
CA GLN A 153 -16.80 -10.63 7.92
C GLN A 153 -15.84 -10.54 6.73
N ALA A 154 -14.64 -10.01 6.95
CA ALA A 154 -13.58 -9.90 5.96
C ALA A 154 -13.00 -11.30 5.63
N ALA A 155 -13.78 -12.12 4.93
CA ALA A 155 -13.44 -13.47 4.54
C ALA A 155 -12.47 -13.45 3.35
N GLY A 156 -11.16 -13.46 3.62
CA GLY A 156 -10.15 -13.56 2.56
C GLY A 156 -9.57 -12.24 2.05
N VAL A 157 -9.44 -11.23 2.91
CA VAL A 157 -8.57 -10.08 2.62
C VAL A 157 -7.11 -10.57 2.57
N HIS A 158 -6.48 -10.45 1.41
CA HIS A 158 -5.12 -10.91 1.14
C HIS A 158 -4.06 -9.82 1.42
N ARG A 159 -2.77 -10.15 1.20
CA ARG A 159 -1.61 -9.29 1.51
C ARG A 159 -1.72 -7.89 0.89
N ASN A 160 -1.26 -6.87 1.63
CA ASN A 160 -1.14 -5.45 1.21
C ASN A 160 -2.44 -4.76 0.76
N CYS A 161 -3.59 -5.34 1.10
CA CYS A 161 -4.88 -4.88 0.63
C CYS A 161 -5.50 -3.79 1.50
N SER A 162 -4.77 -3.13 2.42
CA SER A 162 -5.41 -2.15 3.33
C SER A 162 -4.62 -0.87 3.59
N THR A 163 -5.35 0.20 3.89
CA THR A 163 -4.82 1.52 4.22
C THR A 163 -5.78 2.23 5.20
N VAL A 164 -5.32 3.30 5.85
CA VAL A 164 -6.21 4.17 6.64
C VAL A 164 -6.44 5.45 5.84
N PHE A 165 -7.71 5.84 5.71
CA PHE A 165 -8.07 7.06 5.01
C PHE A 165 -9.22 7.79 5.71
N ASP A 166 -9.21 9.12 5.62
CA ASP A 166 -10.23 9.98 6.21
C ASP A 166 -10.87 10.83 5.09
N TRP A 167 -12.15 10.59 4.84
CA TRP A 167 -12.97 11.36 3.89
C TRP A 167 -13.60 12.61 4.52
N GLY A 168 -13.13 13.04 5.71
CA GLY A 168 -13.71 14.14 6.49
C GLY A 168 -14.74 13.71 7.53
N GLN A 169 -14.95 12.40 7.71
CA GLN A 169 -15.87 11.82 8.71
C GLN A 169 -15.10 11.05 9.80
N GLY A 170 -13.79 11.29 9.90
CA GLY A 170 -12.86 10.56 10.73
C GLY A 170 -12.18 9.42 9.97
N PRO A 171 -11.06 8.92 10.49
CA PRO A 171 -10.30 7.87 9.86
C PRO A 171 -11.13 6.59 9.75
N ARG A 172 -10.94 5.86 8.66
CA ARG A 172 -11.50 4.54 8.43
C ARG A 172 -10.40 3.62 7.94
N LEU A 173 -10.48 2.36 8.33
CA LEU A 173 -9.62 1.31 7.79
C LEU A 173 -10.27 0.79 6.50
N VAL A 174 -9.56 0.94 5.40
CA VAL A 174 -10.04 0.58 4.06
C VAL A 174 -9.31 -0.67 3.62
N ALA A 175 -10.04 -1.66 3.11
CA ALA A 175 -9.43 -2.89 2.61
C ALA A 175 -10.09 -3.42 1.34
N SER A 176 -9.32 -3.87 0.36
CA SER A 176 -9.82 -4.67 -0.76
C SER A 176 -9.84 -6.15 -0.39
N GLY A 177 -10.73 -6.91 -1.00
CA GLY A 177 -10.72 -8.36 -0.90
C GLY A 177 -12.11 -8.95 -0.95
N GLN A 178 -12.22 -10.15 -0.39
CA GLN A 178 -13.48 -10.87 -0.29
C GLN A 178 -14.16 -10.56 1.05
N PHE A 179 -15.44 -10.22 0.98
CA PHE A 179 -16.29 -9.89 2.12
C PHE A 179 -17.52 -10.79 2.11
N GLN A 180 -17.78 -11.46 3.24
CA GLN A 180 -18.96 -12.28 3.43
C GLN A 180 -20.08 -11.44 4.02
N MET A 181 -21.12 -11.22 3.23
CA MET A 181 -22.30 -10.45 3.62
C MET A 181 -23.22 -11.25 4.55
N SER A 182 -23.97 -10.55 5.40
CA SER A 182 -25.00 -11.15 6.26
C SER A 182 -26.11 -11.86 5.47
N SER A 183 -26.30 -11.51 4.20
CA SER A 183 -27.21 -12.18 3.27
C SER A 183 -26.72 -13.54 2.74
N GLY A 184 -25.52 -14.00 3.14
CA GLY A 184 -25.02 -15.33 2.81
C GLY A 184 -24.17 -15.44 1.53
N GLY A 185 -23.82 -14.32 0.89
CA GLY A 185 -22.93 -14.27 -0.28
C GLY A 185 -21.55 -13.69 0.02
N THR A 186 -20.52 -14.17 -0.69
CA THR A 186 -19.16 -13.59 -0.68
C THR A 186 -18.96 -12.75 -1.92
N TYR A 187 -18.51 -11.50 -1.75
CA TYR A 187 -18.28 -10.57 -2.84
C TYR A 187 -16.88 -10.00 -2.79
N ALA A 188 -16.32 -9.72 -3.96
CA ALA A 188 -15.11 -8.93 -4.07
C ALA A 188 -15.50 -7.44 -3.95
N SER A 189 -14.87 -6.70 -3.04
CA SER A 189 -15.20 -5.29 -2.82
C SER A 189 -14.06 -4.51 -2.20
N LEU A 190 -14.26 -3.20 -2.09
CA LEU A 190 -13.52 -2.31 -1.20
C LEU A 190 -14.39 -2.15 0.06
N GLY A 191 -13.94 -2.73 1.16
CA GLY A 191 -14.53 -2.59 2.47
C GLY A 191 -13.98 -1.38 3.22
N VAL A 192 -14.84 -0.75 4.02
CA VAL A 192 -14.53 0.37 4.90
C VAL A 192 -14.97 0.00 6.32
N PHE A 193 -14.02 -0.05 7.23
CA PHE A 193 -14.21 -0.40 8.63
C PHE A 193 -14.16 0.87 9.50
N ASP A 194 -15.20 1.07 10.30
CA ASP A 194 -15.34 2.22 11.19
C ASP A 194 -14.79 1.99 12.62
N GLY A 195 -14.27 0.79 12.90
CA GLY A 195 -13.87 0.36 14.24
C GLY A 195 -14.81 -0.66 14.86
N THR A 196 -16.01 -0.78 14.31
CA THR A 196 -17.07 -1.67 14.83
C THR A 196 -17.78 -2.45 13.74
N THR A 197 -17.86 -1.92 12.53
CA THR A 197 -18.55 -2.57 11.41
C THR A 197 -17.81 -2.35 10.11
N TRP A 198 -17.85 -3.37 9.26
CA TRP A 198 -17.46 -3.24 7.86
C TRP A 198 -18.66 -2.72 7.06
N THR A 199 -18.39 -1.91 6.05
CA THR A 199 -19.33 -1.55 5.00
C THR A 199 -18.63 -1.70 3.67
N THR A 200 -19.34 -2.04 2.59
CA THR A 200 -18.76 -2.07 1.25
C THR A 200 -19.06 -0.76 0.54
N VAL A 201 -18.11 -0.24 -0.24
CA VAL A 201 -18.33 0.95 -1.08
C VAL A 201 -18.57 0.59 -2.54
N GLY A 202 -19.49 1.33 -3.16
CA GLY A 202 -20.03 0.99 -4.47
C GLY A 202 -20.85 -0.30 -4.45
N ARG A 203 -21.22 -0.79 -5.64
CA ARG A 203 -21.91 -2.08 -5.76
C ARG A 203 -20.89 -3.23 -5.64
N PRO A 204 -21.14 -4.26 -4.80
CA PRO A 204 -20.26 -5.41 -4.69
C PRO A 204 -20.04 -6.11 -6.03
N ILE A 205 -18.82 -6.56 -6.31
CA ILE A 205 -18.50 -7.25 -7.56
C ILE A 205 -18.66 -8.76 -7.33
N PRO A 206 -19.50 -9.45 -8.13
CA PRO A 206 -19.58 -10.90 -8.08
C PRO A 206 -18.21 -11.52 -8.38
N ILE A 207 -17.81 -12.49 -7.56
CA ILE A 207 -16.55 -13.21 -7.78
C ILE A 207 -16.71 -14.10 -9.01
N SER A 208 -15.76 -14.01 -9.95
CA SER A 208 -15.64 -14.92 -11.08
C SER A 208 -14.20 -15.41 -11.19
N PRO A 209 -13.91 -16.53 -11.88
CA PRO A 209 -12.53 -16.97 -12.10
C PRO A 209 -11.64 -15.91 -12.77
N GLN A 210 -12.24 -14.94 -13.47
CA GLN A 210 -11.58 -13.84 -14.15
C GLN A 210 -11.56 -12.54 -13.34
N THR A 211 -12.21 -12.50 -12.16
CA THR A 211 -12.32 -11.29 -11.33
C THR A 211 -11.87 -11.56 -9.90
N THR A 212 -10.68 -11.04 -9.55
CA THR A 212 -10.17 -11.08 -8.18
C THR A 212 -9.78 -9.67 -7.72
N LEU A 213 -10.56 -9.06 -6.82
CA LEU A 213 -10.23 -7.77 -6.18
C LEU A 213 -9.31 -7.97 -4.96
N ASN A 214 -8.25 -8.75 -5.14
CA ASN A 214 -7.32 -9.09 -4.06
C ASN A 214 -5.96 -8.40 -4.25
N GLY A 215 -5.94 -7.26 -4.95
CA GLY A 215 -4.73 -6.47 -5.15
C GLY A 215 -4.60 -5.36 -4.10
N PRO A 216 -3.40 -4.80 -3.93
CA PRO A 216 -3.12 -3.78 -2.93
C PRO A 216 -4.00 -2.53 -3.06
N VAL A 217 -4.14 -1.85 -1.94
CA VAL A 217 -4.83 -0.57 -1.80
C VAL A 217 -3.86 0.47 -1.26
N CYS A 218 -3.90 1.69 -1.78
CA CYS A 218 -3.19 2.82 -1.19
C CYS A 218 -3.99 4.13 -1.32
N VAL A 219 -3.67 5.08 -0.46
CA VAL A 219 -4.11 6.48 -0.61
C VAL A 219 -3.12 7.20 -1.51
N PHE A 220 -3.61 7.83 -2.57
CA PHE A 220 -2.79 8.62 -3.47
C PHE A 220 -3.54 9.87 -3.91
N ASN A 221 -2.82 10.98 -4.03
CA ASN A 221 -3.34 12.19 -4.64
C ASN A 221 -2.72 12.30 -6.04
N ASP A 222 -3.54 12.05 -7.06
CA ASP A 222 -3.15 12.15 -8.47
C ASP A 222 -3.23 13.59 -9.01
N GLY A 223 -3.54 14.55 -8.14
CA GLY A 223 -3.81 15.96 -8.47
C GLY A 223 -5.30 16.30 -8.46
N ARG A 224 -6.19 15.31 -8.28
CA ARG A 224 -7.65 15.50 -8.15
C ARG A 224 -8.13 15.37 -6.69
N GLY A 225 -7.21 15.53 -5.74
CA GLY A 225 -7.43 15.30 -4.32
C GLY A 225 -7.08 13.87 -3.89
N PRO A 226 -6.80 13.66 -2.58
CA PRO A 226 -6.53 12.34 -2.04
C PRO A 226 -7.68 11.38 -2.29
N ALA A 227 -7.38 10.20 -2.82
CA ALA A 227 -8.35 9.16 -3.11
C ALA A 227 -7.74 7.78 -2.83
N VAL A 228 -8.62 6.79 -2.72
CA VAL A 228 -8.21 5.39 -2.55
C VAL A 228 -8.03 4.76 -3.92
N PHE A 229 -6.85 4.21 -4.17
CA PHE A 229 -6.54 3.46 -5.38
C PHE A 229 -6.45 1.98 -5.03
N MET A 230 -7.04 1.15 -5.89
CA MET A 230 -7.07 -0.30 -5.74
C MET A 230 -6.64 -0.96 -7.04
N THR A 231 -5.82 -1.98 -6.91
CA THR A 231 -5.49 -2.88 -8.03
C THR A 231 -6.14 -4.25 -7.85
N GLY A 232 -6.21 -5.03 -8.92
CA GLY A 232 -6.79 -6.37 -8.90
C GLY A 232 -6.81 -6.97 -10.29
N SER A 233 -7.43 -8.13 -10.45
CA SER A 233 -7.77 -8.65 -11.78
C SER A 233 -9.24 -8.34 -12.04
N PHE A 234 -9.52 -7.35 -12.88
CA PHE A 234 -10.87 -6.96 -13.29
C PHE A 234 -10.83 -6.11 -14.57
N PRO A 235 -11.66 -6.43 -15.59
CA PRO A 235 -11.75 -5.62 -16.81
C PRO A 235 -12.48 -4.29 -16.57
N ASP A 236 -13.46 -4.29 -15.67
CA ASP A 236 -14.28 -3.15 -15.27
C ASP A 236 -14.66 -3.22 -13.78
N ILE A 237 -15.08 -2.09 -13.23
CA ILE A 237 -15.72 -2.02 -11.91
C ILE A 237 -17.11 -1.38 -12.08
N ASN A 238 -18.15 -2.16 -11.79
CA ASN A 238 -19.53 -1.71 -11.93
C ASN A 238 -19.87 -1.13 -13.32
N GLY A 239 -19.32 -1.72 -14.39
CA GLY A 239 -19.53 -1.29 -15.77
C GLY A 239 -18.61 -0.15 -16.23
N ILE A 240 -17.74 0.37 -15.36
CA ILE A 240 -16.73 1.38 -15.70
C ILE A 240 -15.46 0.64 -16.16
N PRO A 241 -15.00 0.78 -17.41
CA PRO A 241 -13.78 0.14 -17.88
C PRO A 241 -12.55 0.72 -17.19
N THR A 242 -11.89 -0.06 -16.34
CA THR A 242 -10.78 0.40 -15.49
C THR A 242 -9.47 -0.34 -15.72
N LYS A 243 -9.50 -1.52 -16.36
CA LYS A 243 -8.31 -2.33 -16.65
C LYS A 243 -7.40 -2.50 -15.43
N ASN A 244 -7.86 -3.28 -14.44
CA ASN A 244 -7.08 -3.75 -13.30
C ASN A 244 -6.56 -2.70 -12.28
N ILE A 245 -6.91 -1.43 -12.44
CA ILE A 245 -6.69 -0.39 -11.43
C ILE A 245 -7.86 0.61 -11.42
N ALA A 246 -8.39 0.92 -10.25
CA ALA A 246 -9.50 1.86 -10.08
C ALA A 246 -9.20 2.88 -8.98
N ARG A 247 -9.78 4.07 -9.13
CA ARG A 247 -9.78 5.15 -8.13
C ARG A 247 -11.17 5.24 -7.50
N TRP A 248 -11.23 5.34 -6.18
CA TRP A 248 -12.44 5.66 -5.43
C TRP A 248 -12.27 7.02 -4.76
N ASP A 249 -13.09 7.98 -5.17
CA ASP A 249 -12.99 9.38 -4.74
C ASP A 249 -13.80 9.70 -3.46
N GLY A 250 -14.50 8.70 -2.91
CA GLY A 250 -15.45 8.87 -1.80
C GLY A 250 -16.92 8.84 -2.21
N HIS A 251 -17.22 9.07 -3.49
CA HIS A 251 -18.57 9.12 -4.04
C HIS A 251 -18.79 8.06 -5.13
N GLY A 252 -17.77 7.79 -5.95
CA GLY A 252 -17.86 6.92 -7.11
C GLY A 252 -16.53 6.28 -7.50
N TRP A 253 -16.64 5.22 -8.30
CA TRP A 253 -15.50 4.60 -8.95
C TRP A 253 -15.13 5.38 -10.21
N GLU A 254 -13.84 5.56 -10.44
CA GLU A 254 -13.30 6.16 -11.66
C GLU A 254 -12.22 5.27 -12.27
N ALA A 255 -12.13 5.31 -13.60
CA ALA A 255 -11.02 4.71 -14.31
C ALA A 255 -9.73 5.48 -14.05
N VAL A 256 -8.64 4.74 -13.89
CA VAL A 256 -7.29 5.32 -13.88
C VAL A 256 -6.76 5.29 -15.31
N PRO A 257 -6.42 6.46 -15.90
CA PRO A 257 -5.90 6.53 -17.25
C PRO A 257 -4.68 5.63 -17.45
N GLY A 258 -4.62 4.97 -18.61
CA GLY A 258 -3.58 4.00 -18.94
C GLY A 258 -3.82 2.59 -18.40
N GLY A 259 -4.49 2.43 -17.26
CA GLY A 259 -4.79 1.15 -16.63
C GLY A 259 -3.54 0.30 -16.37
N LEU A 260 -3.75 -0.97 -16.00
CA LEU A 260 -2.69 -1.95 -15.80
C LEU A 260 -2.96 -3.22 -16.61
N ASN A 261 -1.94 -3.69 -17.32
CA ASN A 261 -1.99 -4.96 -18.02
C ASN A 261 -1.37 -6.04 -17.12
N TYR A 262 -2.18 -7.03 -16.70
CA TYR A 262 -1.73 -8.17 -15.89
C TYR A 262 -2.00 -9.51 -16.56
N GLY A 263 -1.24 -10.53 -16.17
CA GLY A 263 -1.72 -11.92 -16.21
C GLY A 263 -2.72 -12.17 -15.08
N ILE A 264 -3.82 -12.88 -15.38
CA ILE A 264 -5.00 -13.09 -14.50
C ILE A 264 -4.64 -13.62 -13.10
N SER A 265 -3.51 -14.32 -12.94
CA SER A 265 -3.13 -15.02 -11.69
C SER A 265 -2.27 -14.22 -10.70
N HIS A 266 -1.82 -13.00 -11.02
CA HIS A 266 -0.72 -12.37 -10.27
C HIS A 266 -1.07 -11.09 -9.51
N ALA A 267 -2.32 -10.63 -9.51
CA ALA A 267 -2.69 -9.37 -8.86
C ALA A 267 -2.41 -9.35 -7.35
N GLN A 268 -2.46 -10.51 -6.68
CA GLN A 268 -2.17 -10.69 -5.25
C GLN A 268 -0.68 -10.59 -4.91
N GLU A 269 0.19 -10.61 -5.91
CA GLU A 269 1.64 -10.47 -5.76
C GLU A 269 2.11 -9.04 -6.03
N ASN A 270 1.17 -8.11 -6.23
CA ASN A 270 1.47 -6.71 -6.44
C ASN A 270 1.61 -5.98 -5.09
N SER A 271 2.40 -4.92 -5.12
CA SER A 271 2.52 -3.95 -4.03
C SER A 271 2.38 -2.55 -4.60
N MET A 272 1.75 -1.66 -3.83
CA MET A 272 1.65 -0.24 -4.13
C MET A 272 2.39 0.53 -3.07
N VAL A 273 3.22 1.47 -3.50
CA VAL A 273 3.92 2.39 -2.61
C VAL A 273 3.74 3.80 -3.12
N VAL A 274 3.41 4.72 -2.21
CA VAL A 274 3.38 6.14 -2.50
C VAL A 274 4.64 6.77 -1.91
N MET A 275 5.37 7.49 -2.74
CA MET A 275 6.59 8.19 -2.37
C MET A 275 6.68 9.52 -3.13
N ASN A 276 7.39 10.49 -2.57
CA ASN A 276 7.73 11.68 -3.33
C ASN A 276 8.99 11.41 -4.16
N THR A 277 8.88 11.57 -5.47
CA THR A 277 10.04 11.56 -6.37
C THR A 277 10.38 13.00 -6.77
N ARG A 278 11.44 13.19 -7.55
CA ARG A 278 11.73 14.49 -8.17
C ARG A 278 10.61 14.98 -9.09
N ARG A 279 9.63 14.12 -9.43
CA ARG A 279 8.46 14.45 -10.25
C ARG A 279 7.20 14.73 -9.41
N GLY A 280 7.33 14.79 -8.08
CA GLY A 280 6.22 14.97 -7.15
C GLY A 280 5.72 13.67 -6.52
N PRO A 281 4.54 13.72 -5.83
CA PRO A 281 3.89 12.54 -5.29
C PRO A 281 3.72 11.48 -6.38
N THR A 282 4.21 10.28 -6.09
CA THR A 282 4.29 9.20 -7.06
C THR A 282 3.78 7.93 -6.43
N MET A 283 2.82 7.29 -7.08
CA MET A 283 2.40 5.93 -6.78
C MET A 283 3.14 4.96 -7.69
N ILE A 284 3.91 4.06 -7.11
CA ILE A 284 4.58 2.97 -7.82
C ILE A 284 3.82 1.68 -7.56
N VAL A 285 3.44 1.00 -8.63
CA VAL A 285 2.86 -0.33 -8.58
C VAL A 285 3.93 -1.31 -9.07
N VAL A 286 4.32 -2.24 -8.20
CA VAL A 286 5.30 -3.28 -8.51
C VAL A 286 4.66 -4.66 -8.38
N GLY A 287 5.09 -5.62 -9.19
CA GLY A 287 4.58 -6.98 -9.06
C GLY A 287 4.97 -7.90 -10.20
N ARG A 288 4.91 -9.21 -9.96
CA ARG A 288 5.42 -10.22 -10.90
C ARG A 288 4.61 -10.28 -12.20
N GLY A 289 3.32 -9.96 -12.13
CA GLY A 289 2.38 -10.05 -13.24
C GLY A 289 2.21 -8.79 -14.07
N ILE A 290 2.93 -7.70 -13.77
CA ILE A 290 2.78 -6.43 -14.48
C ILE A 290 3.41 -6.55 -15.87
N GLY A 291 2.57 -6.52 -16.91
CA GLY A 291 2.97 -6.47 -18.31
C GLY A 291 3.15 -5.04 -18.83
N GLY A 292 2.52 -4.05 -18.17
CA GLY A 292 2.71 -2.62 -18.46
C GLY A 292 1.46 -1.77 -18.20
N ALA A 293 1.50 -0.52 -18.68
CA ALA A 293 0.45 0.48 -18.55
C ALA A 293 0.42 1.39 -19.78
N ALA A 294 -0.73 2.01 -20.07
CA ALA A 294 -0.90 2.95 -21.19
C ALA A 294 -0.39 2.42 -22.55
N GLY A 295 -0.54 1.12 -22.80
CA GLY A 295 -0.07 0.46 -24.02
C GLY A 295 1.46 0.23 -24.10
N GLY A 296 2.24 0.72 -23.13
CA GLY A 296 3.67 0.42 -23.00
C GLY A 296 3.90 -0.94 -22.34
N TYR A 297 4.97 -1.63 -22.74
CA TYR A 297 5.44 -2.85 -22.06
C TYR A 297 6.40 -2.48 -20.93
N SER A 298 6.08 -2.92 -19.70
CA SER A 298 6.98 -2.78 -18.55
C SER A 298 6.92 -4.06 -17.72
N PRO A 299 7.97 -4.89 -17.72
CA PRO A 299 8.01 -6.06 -16.86
C PRO A 299 8.26 -5.57 -15.43
N ARG A 300 7.20 -5.59 -14.61
CA ARG A 300 7.22 -5.61 -13.14
C ARG A 300 7.12 -4.29 -12.37
N ALA A 301 7.12 -3.13 -13.03
CA ALA A 301 6.90 -1.85 -12.34
C ALA A 301 6.23 -0.81 -13.24
N VAL A 302 5.24 -0.11 -12.70
CA VAL A 302 4.59 1.05 -13.35
C VAL A 302 4.59 2.21 -12.36
N GLN A 303 4.85 3.41 -12.88
CA GLN A 303 4.82 4.64 -12.12
C GLN A 303 3.62 5.49 -12.53
N TYR A 304 2.76 5.82 -11.57
CA TYR A 304 1.75 6.87 -11.69
C TYR A 304 2.28 8.11 -10.98
N ILE A 305 2.48 9.17 -11.76
CA ILE A 305 2.94 10.44 -11.23
C ILE A 305 1.69 11.25 -10.95
N GLY A 306 1.50 11.58 -9.69
CA GLY A 306 0.42 12.43 -9.27
C GLY A 306 0.82 13.81 -9.73
N CYS A 307 -0.07 14.48 -10.46
CA CYS A 307 0.20 15.85 -10.84
C CYS A 307 0.43 16.62 -9.52
N PRO A 308 1.61 17.19 -9.29
CA PRO A 308 2.01 17.70 -7.98
C PRO A 308 1.21 18.95 -7.62
N ASN A 309 -0.03 18.80 -7.11
CA ASN A 309 -0.99 19.86 -6.78
C ASN A 309 -1.15 21.02 -7.80
N CYS A 310 -0.54 20.88 -8.98
CA CYS A 310 -0.47 21.81 -10.06
C CYS A 310 0.20 21.09 -11.24
N TYR A 311 -0.59 20.46 -12.10
CA TYR A 311 -0.06 19.85 -13.33
C TYR A 311 0.81 20.83 -14.13
N ALA A 312 0.44 22.11 -14.09
CA ALA A 312 1.15 23.17 -14.77
C ALA A 312 2.52 23.49 -14.15
N ASP A 313 2.83 23.07 -12.92
CA ASP A 313 4.17 23.16 -12.31
C ASP A 313 5.03 22.02 -12.87
N CYS A 314 5.72 22.29 -13.96
CA CYS A 314 6.44 21.28 -14.72
C CYS A 314 7.84 21.05 -14.17
N ASP A 315 8.47 22.10 -13.64
CA ASP A 315 9.87 22.15 -13.27
C ASP A 315 10.13 21.85 -11.79
N LEU A 316 9.10 21.95 -10.94
CA LEU A 316 9.09 21.60 -9.52
C LEU A 316 10.15 22.31 -8.69
N ASN A 317 10.46 23.55 -9.05
CA ASN A 317 11.46 24.34 -8.35
C ASN A 317 10.99 24.75 -6.94
N PRO A 318 11.70 24.36 -5.86
CA PRO A 318 11.32 24.69 -4.50
C PRO A 318 11.57 26.17 -4.20
N GLY A 319 10.51 26.94 -3.96
CA GLY A 319 10.60 28.32 -3.47
C GLY A 319 9.90 29.39 -4.30
N SER A 320 9.16 29.04 -5.36
CA SER A 320 8.33 30.02 -6.09
C SER A 320 6.87 29.96 -5.63
N PRO A 321 6.23 31.10 -5.31
CA PRO A 321 4.79 31.15 -5.20
C PRO A 321 4.26 31.32 -6.63
N LYS A 322 3.68 30.25 -7.20
CA LYS A 322 2.95 30.21 -8.47
C LYS A 322 3.80 30.05 -9.74
N LEU A 323 3.19 29.33 -10.68
CA LEU A 323 3.60 29.06 -12.05
C LEU A 323 4.38 30.20 -12.71
N THR A 324 5.49 29.84 -13.34
CA THR A 324 6.41 30.76 -14.01
C THR A 324 6.57 30.42 -15.49
N ALA A 325 7.31 31.25 -16.22
CA ALA A 325 7.68 30.94 -17.60
C ALA A 325 8.55 29.67 -17.69
N ASN A 326 9.27 29.29 -16.63
CA ASN A 326 10.11 28.08 -16.62
C ASN A 326 9.27 26.80 -16.68
N ASP A 327 8.08 26.81 -16.08
CA ASP A 327 7.11 25.73 -16.17
C ASP A 327 6.61 25.52 -17.60
N PHE A 328 6.32 26.61 -18.29
CA PHE A 328 5.92 26.59 -19.69
C PHE A 328 7.05 26.06 -20.59
N LEU A 329 8.29 26.53 -20.36
CA LEU A 329 9.48 26.05 -21.08
C LEU A 329 9.76 24.57 -20.81
N CYS A 330 9.57 24.12 -19.58
CA CYS A 330 9.67 22.71 -19.21
C CYS A 330 8.63 21.86 -19.96
N PHE A 331 7.37 22.31 -20.04
CA PHE A 331 6.33 21.60 -20.80
C PHE A 331 6.70 21.50 -22.28
N LEU A 332 7.13 22.61 -22.91
CA LEU A 332 7.55 22.62 -24.31
C LEU A 332 8.71 21.64 -24.58
N SER A 333 9.69 21.57 -23.67
CA SER A 333 10.78 20.60 -23.77
C SER A 333 10.33 19.14 -23.63
N LYS A 334 9.28 18.87 -22.87
CA LYS A 334 8.71 17.53 -22.69
C LYS A 334 7.81 17.13 -23.87
N PHE A 335 7.00 18.06 -24.37
CA PHE A 335 6.13 17.88 -25.53
C PHE A 335 6.93 17.54 -26.80
N THR A 336 8.03 18.26 -27.06
CA THR A 336 8.91 18.01 -28.22
C THR A 336 9.57 16.62 -28.20
N ARG A 337 9.68 16.00 -27.02
CA ARG A 337 10.26 14.65 -26.84
C ARG A 337 9.21 13.57 -26.65
N LYS A 338 7.91 13.90 -26.78
CA LYS A 338 6.78 12.99 -26.51
C LYS A 338 6.88 12.33 -25.13
N ASP A 339 7.34 13.08 -24.13
CA ASP A 339 7.36 12.61 -22.74
C ASP A 339 5.90 12.43 -22.27
N PRO A 340 5.54 11.29 -21.64
CA PRO A 340 4.18 11.03 -21.18
C PRO A 340 3.56 12.12 -20.30
N TYR A 341 4.36 12.93 -19.59
CA TYR A 341 3.88 14.09 -18.86
C TYR A 341 3.15 15.11 -19.76
N ALA A 342 3.60 15.26 -21.01
CA ALA A 342 3.06 16.23 -21.95
C ALA A 342 1.72 15.80 -22.57
N ASN A 343 1.24 14.58 -22.28
CA ASN A 343 -0.10 14.14 -22.63
C ASN A 343 -1.08 14.60 -21.54
N CYS A 344 -1.59 15.82 -21.69
CA CYS A 344 -2.37 16.49 -20.65
C CYS A 344 -3.81 15.96 -20.56
N ASP A 345 -4.41 15.64 -21.71
CA ASP A 345 -5.79 15.20 -21.81
C ASP A 345 -5.93 13.66 -21.73
N LEU A 346 -4.79 12.96 -21.68
CA LEU A 346 -4.65 11.51 -21.52
C LEU A 346 -5.25 10.72 -22.68
N ASN A 347 -5.24 11.30 -23.87
CA ASN A 347 -5.64 10.63 -25.10
C ASN A 347 -4.48 9.77 -25.69
N ALA A 348 -4.66 9.15 -26.86
CA ALA A 348 -3.65 8.25 -27.46
C ALA A 348 -2.58 8.96 -28.32
N SER A 349 -2.61 10.29 -28.38
CA SER A 349 -1.83 11.15 -29.27
C SER A 349 -1.09 12.23 -28.46
N PHE A 350 -0.11 12.87 -29.10
CA PHE A 350 0.56 14.07 -28.57
C PHE A 350 0.30 15.20 -29.57
N ASP A 351 -0.72 16.01 -29.33
CA ASP A 351 -1.24 16.97 -30.29
C ASP A 351 -1.62 18.33 -29.67
N ALA A 352 -2.31 19.17 -30.44
CA ALA A 352 -2.69 20.51 -30.00
C ALA A 352 -3.67 20.49 -28.82
N ALA A 353 -4.43 19.42 -28.62
CA ALA A 353 -5.36 19.27 -27.50
C ALA A 353 -4.60 19.20 -26.17
N ASP A 354 -3.43 18.56 -26.14
CA ASP A 354 -2.54 18.55 -24.97
C ASP A 354 -2.05 19.94 -24.60
N PHE A 355 -1.67 20.72 -25.61
CA PHE A 355 -1.25 22.10 -25.45
C PHE A 355 -2.36 22.96 -24.86
N GLN A 356 -3.58 22.82 -25.39
CA GLN A 356 -4.75 23.55 -24.90
C GLN A 356 -5.11 23.13 -23.47
N CYS A 357 -5.03 21.84 -23.17
CA CYS A 357 -5.24 21.32 -21.82
C CYS A 357 -4.21 21.87 -20.82
N PHE A 358 -2.92 21.91 -21.20
CA PHE A 358 -1.87 22.49 -20.37
C PHE A 358 -2.12 23.98 -20.13
N LEU A 359 -2.44 24.75 -21.16
CA LEU A 359 -2.76 26.18 -21.05
C LEU A 359 -3.94 26.44 -20.10
N ASN A 360 -5.00 25.62 -20.18
CA ASN A 360 -6.15 25.74 -19.28
C ASN A 360 -5.75 25.50 -17.81
N LYS A 361 -4.91 24.48 -17.54
CA LYS A 361 -4.40 24.18 -16.20
C LYS A 361 -3.40 25.23 -15.71
N PHE A 362 -2.61 25.82 -16.60
CA PHE A 362 -1.68 26.90 -16.30
C PHE A 362 -2.44 28.18 -15.94
N ALA A 363 -3.48 28.52 -16.69
CA ALA A 363 -4.34 29.67 -16.43
C ALA A 363 -5.15 29.51 -15.12
N ALA A 364 -5.56 28.29 -14.78
CA ALA A 364 -6.23 27.98 -13.52
C ALA A 364 -5.32 28.20 -12.29
N GLY A 365 -4.00 28.14 -12.47
CA GLY A 365 -3.03 28.31 -11.40
C GLY A 365 -2.88 27.08 -10.49
N CYS A 366 -1.97 27.18 -9.53
CA CYS A 366 -1.79 26.22 -8.44
C CYS A 366 -2.50 26.77 -7.19
N SER A 367 -3.39 25.97 -6.57
CA SER A 367 -4.12 26.33 -5.34
C SER A 367 -3.46 25.76 -4.09
#